data_AF-A0A8I2YLR3-F1
#
_entry.id   AF-A0A8I2YLR3-F1
#
_cell.length_a   1.000
_cell.length_b   1.000
_cell.length_c   1.000
_cell.angle_alpha   90.00
_cell.angle_beta   90.00
_cell.angle_gamma   90.00
#
_symmetry.space_group_name_H-M   'P 1'
#
loop_
_entity.id
_entity.type
_entity.pdbx_description
1 polymer ?
#
loop_
_entity_poly.entity_id
_entity_poly.type
_entity_poly.pdbx_seq_one_letter_code
_entity_poly.pdbx_strand_id
1 'polypeptide(L)'
;MMAFRNITFRKFDKLIVYEKLSGVPSIIIDGLISRFTETPRGSTEPQSTSQTETLLLTHMFALCLRVDDYATDTTLIANDLSQKGPVINALFKSLGCKISKLTMHDLKRLGLPDSAGETKRAVLSTPLAFPKPRVKRRA
;
A
#
# COMPACT_ATOMS: atom_id res chain seq x y z
N MET A 1 1.41 0.59 -10.91
CA MET A 1 0.99 1.48 -9.80
C MET A 1 2.17 2.23 -9.18
N MET A 2 3.30 1.59 -8.88
CA MET A 2 4.50 2.28 -8.36
C MET A 2 5.00 3.44 -9.25
N ALA A 3 5.16 3.20 -10.55
CA ALA A 3 5.57 4.25 -11.49
C ALA A 3 4.59 5.43 -11.52
N PHE A 4 3.28 5.14 -11.52
CA PHE A 4 2.23 6.16 -11.44
C PHE A 4 2.37 7.03 -10.17
N ARG A 5 2.54 6.42 -8.99
CA ARG A 5 2.77 7.15 -7.73
C ARG A 5 3.96 8.10 -7.83
N ASN A 6 5.09 7.62 -8.35
CA ASN A 6 6.31 8.43 -8.42
C ASN A 6 6.15 9.65 -9.34
N ILE A 7 5.29 9.56 -10.35
CA ILE A 7 4.99 10.67 -11.26
C ILE A 7 4.00 11.65 -10.60
N THR A 8 2.92 11.14 -10.01
CA THR A 8 1.80 11.97 -9.52
C THR A 8 2.04 12.60 -8.15
N PHE A 9 2.94 12.05 -7.32
CA PHE A 9 3.13 12.47 -5.92
C PHE A 9 3.63 13.91 -5.76
N ARG A 10 4.34 14.48 -6.75
CA ARG A 10 4.88 15.85 -6.66
C ARG A 10 3.97 16.89 -7.31
N LYS A 11 3.67 16.69 -8.59
CA LYS A 11 2.82 17.54 -9.40
C LYS A 11 2.11 16.65 -10.41
N PHE A 12 0.79 16.71 -10.42
CA PHE A 12 0.03 15.98 -11.41
C PHE A 12 0.12 16.69 -12.76
N ASP A 13 0.58 15.96 -13.78
CA ASP A 13 0.57 16.40 -15.17
C ASP A 13 0.17 15.21 -16.03
N LYS A 14 -0.98 15.32 -16.69
CA LYS A 14 -1.56 14.25 -17.48
C LYS A 14 -0.64 13.84 -18.64
N LEU A 15 0.01 14.78 -19.31
CA LEU A 15 0.87 14.51 -20.48
C LEU A 15 2.11 13.72 -20.06
N ILE A 16 2.75 14.13 -18.96
CA ILE A 16 3.92 13.45 -18.41
C ILE A 16 3.58 12.02 -18.00
N VAL A 17 2.36 11.78 -17.49
CA VAL A 17 1.90 10.43 -17.13
C VAL A 17 1.82 9.53 -18.35
N TYR A 18 1.24 9.97 -19.48
CA TYR A 18 1.21 9.12 -20.69
C TYR A 18 2.58 8.93 -21.31
N GLU A 19 3.43 9.95 -21.30
CA GLU A 19 4.78 9.85 -21.85
C GLU A 19 5.62 8.81 -21.08
N LYS A 20 5.61 8.90 -19.75
CA LYS A 20 6.36 7.98 -18.89
C LYS A 20 5.74 6.59 -18.75
N LEU A 21 4.45 6.45 -19.05
CA LEU A 21 3.73 5.17 -19.07
C LEU A 21 3.37 4.74 -20.50
N SER A 22 4.15 5.13 -21.51
CA SER A 22 3.88 4.84 -22.92
C SER A 22 3.72 3.35 -23.25
N GLY A 23 4.31 2.45 -22.46
CA GLY A 23 4.12 1.00 -22.58
C GLY A 23 2.84 0.44 -21.95
N VAL A 24 2.02 1.27 -21.30
CA VAL A 24 0.78 0.88 -20.63
C VAL A 24 -0.41 1.33 -21.48
N PRO A 25 -1.41 0.46 -21.76
CA PRO A 25 -2.60 0.86 -22.49
C PRO A 25 -3.31 2.07 -21.86
N SER A 26 -3.75 3.01 -22.70
CA SER A 26 -4.37 4.28 -22.26
C SER A 26 -5.55 4.06 -21.30
N ILE A 27 -6.37 3.03 -21.53
CA ILE A 27 -7.51 2.69 -20.67
C ILE A 27 -7.10 2.39 -19.21
N ILE A 28 -5.91 1.82 -19.00
CA ILE A 28 -5.39 1.54 -17.66
C ILE A 28 -4.93 2.84 -17.02
N ILE A 29 -4.26 3.70 -17.77
CA ILE A 29 -3.81 5.02 -17.31
C ILE A 29 -5.03 5.88 -16.93
N ASP A 30 -6.06 5.92 -17.77
CA ASP A 30 -7.32 6.63 -17.53
C ASP A 30 -8.01 6.11 -16.27
N GLY A 31 -8.05 4.78 -16.09
CA GLY A 31 -8.59 4.15 -14.90
C GLY A 31 -7.79 4.47 -13.63
N LEU A 32 -6.46 4.60 -13.72
CA LEU A 32 -5.62 5.01 -12.59
C LEU A 32 -5.87 6.47 -12.22
N ILE A 33 -5.93 7.36 -13.20
CA ILE A 33 -6.23 8.79 -13.00
C ILE A 33 -7.62 8.91 -12.36
N SER A 34 -8.64 8.28 -12.94
CA SER A 34 -10.02 8.38 -12.46
C SER A 34 -10.23 7.87 -11.02
N ARG A 35 -9.44 6.90 -10.55
CA ARG A 35 -9.62 6.29 -9.21
C ARG A 35 -8.68 6.85 -8.14
N PHE A 36 -7.49 7.29 -8.53
CA PHE A 36 -6.43 7.70 -7.61
C PHE A 36 -6.04 9.17 -7.76
N THR A 37 -6.92 10.00 -8.34
CA THR A 37 -6.81 11.45 -8.34
C THR A 37 -8.19 12.05 -8.10
N GLU A 38 -8.22 13.29 -7.64
CA GLU A 38 -9.45 14.06 -7.40
C GLU A 38 -9.40 15.35 -8.19
N THR A 39 -10.52 15.79 -8.74
CA THR A 39 -10.62 17.10 -9.39
C THR A 39 -11.32 18.06 -8.43
N PRO A 40 -10.60 19.08 -7.89
CA PRO A 40 -11.21 20.05 -6.99
C PRO A 40 -12.38 20.77 -7.64
N ARG A 41 -13.37 21.19 -6.83
CA ARG A 41 -14.50 21.99 -7.30
C ARG A 41 -13.99 23.29 -7.92
N GLY A 42 -14.32 23.53 -9.19
CA GLY A 42 -13.87 24.71 -9.93
C GLY A 42 -12.52 24.56 -10.64
N SER A 43 -11.89 23.38 -10.55
CA SER A 43 -10.72 23.01 -11.36
C SER A 43 -11.15 22.04 -12.46
N THR A 44 -10.44 22.05 -13.58
CA THR A 44 -10.51 21.02 -14.64
C THR A 44 -9.32 20.05 -14.56
N GLU A 45 -8.32 20.36 -13.74
CA GLU A 45 -7.10 19.56 -13.61
C GLU A 45 -7.22 18.57 -12.44
N PRO A 46 -6.91 17.27 -12.67
CA PRO A 46 -6.82 16.30 -11.60
C PRO A 46 -5.64 16.60 -10.68
N GLN A 47 -5.79 16.32 -9.39
CA GLN A 47 -4.75 16.49 -8.39
C GLN A 47 -4.64 15.24 -7.52
N SER A 48 -3.40 14.94 -7.09
CA SER A 48 -3.14 13.90 -6.10
C SER A 48 -3.19 14.51 -4.70
N THR A 49 -4.16 14.10 -3.89
CA THR A 49 -4.29 14.46 -2.48
C THR A 49 -3.68 13.38 -1.59
N SER A 50 -3.42 13.69 -0.31
CA SER A 50 -2.94 12.69 0.67
C SER A 50 -3.90 11.51 0.83
N GLN A 51 -5.21 11.74 0.66
CA GLN A 51 -6.24 10.71 0.68
C GLN A 51 -6.12 9.79 -0.54
N THR A 52 -6.02 10.33 -1.74
CA THR A 52 -5.86 9.54 -2.97
C THR A 52 -4.54 8.76 -2.99
N GLU A 53 -3.47 9.33 -2.41
CA GLU A 53 -2.20 8.61 -2.24
C GLU A 53 -2.36 7.43 -1.27
N THR A 54 -3.03 7.65 -0.14
CA THR A 54 -3.34 6.57 0.82
C THR A 54 -4.16 5.47 0.17
N LEU A 55 -5.13 5.82 -0.68
CA LEU A 55 -5.94 4.88 -1.44
C LEU A 55 -5.09 4.07 -2.44
N LEU A 56 -4.17 4.72 -3.15
CA LEU A 56 -3.24 4.06 -4.07
C LEU A 56 -2.30 3.11 -3.33
N LEU A 57 -1.72 3.54 -2.21
CA LEU A 57 -0.82 2.74 -1.38
C LEU A 57 -1.52 1.49 -0.82
N THR A 58 -2.74 1.63 -0.32
CA THR A 58 -3.50 0.50 0.24
C THR A 58 -3.87 -0.52 -0.84
N HIS A 59 -4.17 -0.09 -2.06
CA HIS A 59 -4.35 -1.01 -3.20
C HIS A 59 -3.05 -1.72 -3.59
N MET A 60 -1.92 -1.03 -3.58
CA MET A 60 -0.61 -1.68 -3.81
C MET A 60 -0.30 -2.72 -2.73
N PHE A 61 -0.59 -2.42 -1.46
CA PHE A 61 -0.37 -3.37 -0.37
C PHE A 61 -1.27 -4.60 -0.45
N ALA A 62 -2.51 -4.46 -0.94
CA ALA A 62 -3.37 -5.61 -1.23
C ALA A 62 -2.75 -6.54 -2.29
N LEU A 63 -2.11 -5.96 -3.32
CA LEU A 63 -1.38 -6.73 -4.33
C LEU A 63 -0.14 -7.42 -3.73
N CYS A 64 0.63 -6.72 -2.90
CA CYS A 64 1.78 -7.32 -2.19
C CYS A 64 1.34 -8.51 -1.32
N LEU A 65 0.25 -8.36 -0.54
CA LEU A 65 -0.30 -9.45 0.27
C LEU A 65 -0.68 -10.65 -0.60
N ARG A 66 -1.24 -10.43 -1.79
CA ARG A 66 -1.62 -11.54 -2.68
C ARG A 66 -0.42 -12.28 -3.25
N VAL A 67 0.69 -11.57 -3.50
CA VAL A 67 1.94 -12.13 -4.03
C VAL A 67 2.72 -12.87 -2.94
N ASP A 68 2.73 -12.36 -1.72
CA ASP A 68 3.49 -12.91 -0.58
C ASP A 68 2.70 -13.95 0.24
N ASP A 69 1.72 -14.62 -0.36
CA ASP A 69 0.81 -15.57 0.31
C ASP A 69 0.25 -15.05 1.66
N TYR A 70 -0.20 -13.80 1.63
CA TYR A 70 -0.81 -13.06 2.74
C TYR A 70 0.13 -12.81 3.94
N ALA A 71 1.45 -12.90 3.75
CA ALA A 71 2.48 -12.68 4.77
C ALA A 71 3.65 -11.81 4.27
N THR A 72 3.42 -10.50 4.21
CA THR A 72 4.32 -9.51 3.59
C THR A 72 5.31 -8.88 4.58
N ASP A 73 6.56 -8.66 4.16
CA ASP A 73 7.57 -7.95 4.95
C ASP A 73 7.38 -6.43 4.88
N THR A 74 7.07 -5.81 6.02
CA THR A 74 6.80 -4.36 6.06
C THR A 74 8.07 -3.51 6.03
N THR A 75 9.23 -4.07 6.37
CA THR A 75 10.52 -3.36 6.34
C THR A 75 11.01 -3.19 4.91
N LEU A 76 10.89 -4.25 4.10
CA LEU A 76 11.20 -4.22 2.67
C LEU A 76 10.34 -3.18 1.96
N ILE A 77 9.02 -3.21 2.17
CA ILE A 77 8.10 -2.23 1.57
C ILE A 77 8.40 -0.80 2.02
N ALA A 78 8.76 -0.59 3.28
CA ALA A 78 9.13 0.73 3.78
C ALA A 78 10.36 1.29 3.05
N ASN A 79 11.36 0.44 2.80
CA ASN A 79 12.56 0.81 2.07
C ASN A 79 12.25 1.14 0.60
N ASP A 80 11.50 0.26 -0.09
CA ASP A 80 11.14 0.45 -1.50
C ASP A 80 10.34 1.73 -1.74
N LEU A 81 9.43 2.05 -0.82
CA LEU A 81 8.61 3.26 -0.91
C LEU A 81 9.29 4.51 -0.33
N SER A 82 10.48 4.37 0.26
CA SER A 82 11.15 5.42 1.02
C SER A 82 10.23 6.07 2.07
N GLN A 83 9.47 5.24 2.79
CA GLN A 83 8.50 5.64 3.81
C GLN A 83 8.93 5.13 5.18
N LYS A 84 8.50 5.83 6.24
CA LYS A 84 8.80 5.40 7.61
C LYS A 84 8.02 4.12 7.93
N GLY A 85 8.69 3.09 8.45
CA GLY A 85 8.07 1.82 8.84
C GLY A 85 6.78 1.93 9.68
N PRO A 86 6.66 2.86 10.66
CA PRO A 86 5.41 3.08 11.38
C PRO A 86 4.20 3.46 10.51
N VAL A 87 4.42 4.23 9.43
CA VAL A 87 3.36 4.65 8.50
C VAL A 87 2.87 3.42 7.71
N ILE A 88 3.80 2.63 7.18
CA ILE A 88 3.50 1.39 6.46
C ILE A 88 2.75 0.41 7.38
N ASN A 89 3.22 0.22 8.61
CA ASN A 89 2.56 -0.62 9.59
C ASN A 89 1.14 -0.13 9.95
N ALA A 90 0.89 1.18 9.98
CA ALA A 90 -0.44 1.73 10.22
C ALA A 90 -1.39 1.44 9.04
N LEU A 91 -0.89 1.58 7.80
CA LEU A 91 -1.65 1.27 6.59
C LEU A 91 -2.00 -0.22 6.51
N PHE A 92 -1.04 -1.12 6.77
CA PHE A 92 -1.33 -2.57 6.84
C PHE A 92 -2.37 -2.91 7.92
N LYS A 93 -2.32 -2.24 9.08
CA LYS A 93 -3.35 -2.42 10.13
C LYS A 93 -4.73 -1.93 9.67
N SER A 94 -4.82 -0.84 8.90
CA SER A 94 -6.10 -0.39 8.33
C SER A 94 -6.68 -1.36 7.32
N LEU A 95 -5.83 -2.14 6.64
CA LEU A 95 -6.24 -3.25 5.76
C LEU A 95 -6.67 -4.52 6.54
N GLY A 96 -6.58 -4.51 7.88
CA GLY A 96 -6.91 -5.67 8.72
C GLY A 96 -5.75 -6.65 8.92
N CYS A 97 -4.52 -6.28 8.56
CA CYS A 97 -3.35 -7.11 8.82
C CYS A 97 -2.89 -7.00 10.28
N LYS A 98 -2.42 -8.13 10.82
CA LYS A 98 -1.71 -8.19 12.09
C LYS A 98 -0.20 -8.12 11.82
N ILE A 99 0.48 -7.21 12.52
CA ILE A 99 1.95 -7.14 12.47
C ILE A 99 2.52 -8.09 13.52
N SER A 100 3.09 -9.21 13.09
CA SER A 100 3.67 -10.22 13.98
C SER A 100 4.90 -10.88 13.37
N LYS A 101 5.71 -11.52 14.21
CA LYS A 101 6.75 -12.45 13.76
C LYS A 101 6.07 -13.72 13.27
N LEU A 102 6.63 -14.35 12.24
CA LEU A 102 6.17 -15.65 11.76
C LEU A 102 6.58 -16.75 12.74
N THR A 103 5.73 -17.77 12.89
CA THR A 103 6.08 -18.97 13.64
C THR A 103 6.95 -19.89 12.79
N MET A 104 7.66 -20.85 13.40
CA MET A 104 8.44 -21.86 12.65
C MET A 104 7.57 -22.67 11.68
N HIS A 105 6.30 -22.90 12.03
CA HIS A 105 5.33 -23.52 11.15
C HIS A 105 5.04 -22.66 9.92
N ASP A 106 4.84 -21.35 10.12
CA ASP A 106 4.57 -20.42 9.01
C ASP A 106 5.78 -20.24 8.10
N LEU A 107 7.00 -20.22 8.66
CA LEU A 107 8.24 -20.16 7.89
C LEU A 107 8.39 -21.38 6.97
N LYS A 108 8.13 -22.58 7.49
CA LYS A 108 8.15 -23.81 6.70
C LYS A 108 7.08 -23.83 5.62
N ARG A 109 5.87 -23.33 5.91
CA ARG A 109 4.78 -23.19 4.94
C ARG A 109 5.15 -22.24 3.80
N LEU A 110 5.83 -21.15 4.12
CA LEU A 110 6.23 -20.10 3.16
C LEU A 110 7.58 -20.37 2.49
N GLY A 111 8.27 -21.46 2.84
CA GLY A 111 9.60 -21.79 2.30
C GLY A 111 10.69 -20.78 2.70
N LEU A 112 10.52 -20.10 3.84
CA LEU A 112 11.44 -19.06 4.33
C LEU A 112 12.48 -19.65 5.29
N PRO A 113 13.70 -19.07 5.36
CA PRO A 113 14.71 -19.49 6.32
C PRO A 113 14.33 -19.10 7.76
N ASP A 114 14.88 -19.80 8.74
CA ASP A 114 14.60 -19.55 10.17
C ASP A 114 14.91 -18.10 10.60
N SER A 115 15.92 -17.48 9.98
CA SER A 115 16.29 -16.07 10.19
C SER A 115 15.17 -15.09 9.79
N ALA A 116 14.27 -15.46 8.88
CA ALA A 116 13.15 -14.62 8.48
C ALA A 116 12.07 -14.50 9.58
N GLY A 117 12.14 -15.33 10.63
CA GLY A 117 11.26 -15.23 11.80
C GLY A 117 11.56 -14.02 12.71
N GLU A 118 12.74 -13.41 12.57
CA GLU A 118 13.10 -12.24 13.38
C GLU A 118 12.40 -10.96 12.90
N THR A 119 12.14 -10.87 11.59
CA THR A 119 11.51 -9.72 10.96
C THR A 119 10.01 -9.75 11.16
N LYS A 120 9.43 -8.59 11.51
CA LYS A 120 7.98 -8.44 11.64
C LYS A 120 7.34 -8.39 10.25
N ARG A 121 6.30 -9.18 10.05
CA ARG A 121 5.52 -9.21 8.81
C ARG A 121 4.07 -8.79 9.07
N ALA A 122 3.46 -8.21 8.04
CA ALA A 122 2.03 -7.98 7.98
C ALA A 122 1.35 -9.27 7.50
N VAL A 123 0.57 -9.89 8.37
CA VAL A 123 -0.16 -11.12 8.08
C VAL A 123 -1.65 -10.82 8.01
N LEU A 124 -2.28 -11.23 6.91
CA LEU A 124 -3.73 -11.16 6.75
C LEU A 124 -4.33 -12.54 7.03
N SER A 125 -5.09 -12.66 8.12
CA SER A 125 -5.71 -13.91 8.56
C SER A 125 -7.23 -13.86 8.44
N THR A 126 -7.84 -15.00 8.15
CA THR A 126 -9.30 -15.20 8.21
C THR A 126 -9.70 -15.82 9.55
N PRO A 127 -10.79 -15.38 10.20
CA PRO A 127 -11.68 -14.29 9.81
C PRO A 127 -11.01 -12.91 9.97
N LEU A 128 -11.40 -11.96 9.12
CA LEU A 128 -10.82 -10.62 9.10
C LEU A 128 -11.17 -9.86 10.38
N ALA A 129 -10.16 -9.32 11.05
CA ALA A 129 -10.33 -8.56 12.28
C ALA A 129 -9.71 -7.17 12.14
N PHE A 130 -10.55 -6.13 12.18
CA PHE A 130 -10.07 -4.75 12.15
C PHE A 130 -9.62 -4.29 13.55
N PRO A 131 -8.65 -3.37 13.64
CA PRO A 131 -8.23 -2.80 14.91
C PRO A 131 -9.42 -2.13 15.62
N LYS A 132 -9.66 -2.51 16.87
CA LYS A 132 -10.68 -1.83 17.69
C LYS A 132 -10.27 -0.36 17.88
N PRO A 133 -11.18 0.61 17.67
CA PRO A 133 -10.91 2.01 17.98
C PRO A 133 -10.43 2.13 19.43
N ARG A 134 -9.34 2.86 19.65
CA ARG A 134 -8.90 3.15 21.01
C ARG A 134 -9.90 4.11 21.64
N VAL A 135 -10.78 3.60 22.49
CA VAL A 135 -11.65 4.42 23.33
C VAL A 135 -10.72 5.17 24.30
N LYS A 136 -10.45 6.44 24.02
CA LYS A 136 -9.77 7.30 25.00
C LYS A 136 -10.71 7.44 26.19
N ARG A 137 -10.30 6.90 27.35
CA ARG A 137 -10.98 7.19 28.62
C ARG A 137 -10.86 8.70 28.83
N ARG A 138 -11.99 9.43 28.85
CA ARG A 138 -11.99 10.82 29.32
C ARG A 138 -11.45 10.77 30.75
N ALA A 139 -10.30 11.42 30.97
CA ALA A 139 -9.78 11.70 32.30
C ALA A 139 -10.59 12.85 32.89
#